data_AF-A0A955T4M5-F1
#
_entry.id   AF-A0A955T4M5-F1
#
_cell.length_a   1.000
_cell.length_b   1.000
_cell.length_c   1.000
_cell.angle_alpha   90.00
_cell.angle_beta   90.00
_cell.angle_gamma   90.00
#
_symmetry.space_group_name_H-M   'P 1'
#
loop_
_entity.id
_entity.type
_entity.pdbx_description
1 polymer ?
#
loop_
_entity_poly.entity_id
_entity_poly.type
_entity_poly.pdbx_seq_one_letter_code
_entity_poly.pdbx_strand_id
1 'polypeptide(L)'
;MGGALLALHFKGFAGRLICCATLLLGYWAAMTLIPVPGYGAGDLTPGHSLDSFIDRMVAPGKLYATDYDPNGLFASIPSIVNVLAGIVAGEFIRRSDKSGYQKVGVMFIVGAVTLGVGQFWDIAFPINKKLWTSSFVMVTVGWSLILLALFYLVIDVWEIRAWAFMFVVIGMNPLLIYVAQHFIAFRDIAHLILHSEDDKLHPLIIEIVMFSMKWSLLYYLYRNKIFWRL
;
A
#
# COMPACT_ATOMS: atom_id res chain seq x y z
N MET A 1 -9.67 -6.66 -7.41
CA MET A 1 -11.13 -6.81 -7.59
C MET A 1 -11.84 -7.49 -6.41
N GLY A 2 -11.31 -8.57 -5.81
CA GLY A 2 -11.99 -9.31 -4.72
C GLY A 2 -12.38 -8.48 -3.48
N GLY A 3 -11.50 -7.58 -3.00
CA GLY A 3 -11.80 -6.76 -1.82
C GLY A 3 -12.96 -5.77 -2.01
N ALA A 4 -13.14 -5.23 -3.21
CA ALA A 4 -14.27 -4.34 -3.52
C ALA A 4 -15.61 -5.10 -3.53
N LEU A 5 -15.63 -6.34 -4.05
CA LEU A 5 -16.83 -7.19 -4.04
C LEU A 5 -17.24 -7.59 -2.62
N LEU A 6 -16.27 -7.97 -1.78
CA LEU A 6 -16.54 -8.31 -0.38
C LEU A 6 -17.01 -7.08 0.43
N ALA A 7 -16.45 -5.90 0.17
CA ALA A 7 -16.91 -4.66 0.78
C ALA A 7 -18.36 -4.29 0.42
N LEU A 8 -18.79 -4.63 -0.82
CA LEU A 8 -20.15 -4.41 -1.30
C LEU A 8 -21.15 -5.43 -0.72
N HIS A 9 -20.69 -6.66 -0.48
CA HIS A 9 -21.52 -7.73 0.09
C HIS A 9 -21.72 -7.55 1.60
N PHE A 10 -20.64 -7.24 2.34
CA PHE A 10 -20.69 -6.96 3.78
C PHE A 10 -20.86 -5.46 4.03
N LYS A 11 -22.11 -4.99 4.03
CA LYS A 11 -22.46 -3.57 4.29
C LYS A 11 -22.28 -3.15 5.75
N GLY A 12 -22.27 -4.10 6.70
CA GLY A 12 -22.13 -3.81 8.13
C GLY A 12 -20.69 -3.74 8.61
N PHE A 13 -20.37 -2.77 9.48
CA PHE A 13 -19.06 -2.64 10.12
C PHE A 13 -18.59 -3.93 10.80
N ALA A 14 -19.48 -4.59 11.57
CA ALA A 14 -19.17 -5.86 12.21
C ALA A 14 -18.89 -6.97 11.20
N GLY A 15 -19.65 -7.05 10.10
CA GLY A 15 -19.42 -8.03 9.03
C GLY A 15 -18.07 -7.86 8.35
N ARG A 16 -17.62 -6.63 8.14
CA ARG A 16 -16.29 -6.33 7.58
C ARG A 16 -15.17 -6.73 8.54
N LEU A 17 -15.32 -6.46 9.85
CA LEU A 17 -14.34 -6.89 10.85
C LEU A 17 -14.24 -8.41 10.94
N ILE A 18 -15.37 -9.12 10.94
CA ILE A 18 -15.40 -10.59 10.93
C ILE A 18 -14.74 -11.13 9.67
N CYS A 19 -15.00 -10.53 8.50
CA CYS A 19 -14.36 -10.89 7.25
C CYS A 19 -12.84 -10.71 7.34
N CYS A 20 -12.35 -9.55 7.81
CA CYS A 20 -10.92 -9.32 8.00
C CYS A 20 -10.29 -10.36 8.94
N ALA A 21 -10.92 -10.61 10.10
CA ALA A 21 -10.42 -11.60 11.06
C ALA A 21 -10.36 -13.01 10.45
N THR A 22 -11.41 -13.42 9.74
CA THR A 22 -11.49 -14.73 9.08
C THR A 22 -10.41 -14.88 8.01
N LEU A 23 -10.18 -13.84 7.19
CA LEU A 23 -9.14 -13.87 6.16
C LEU A 23 -7.74 -13.94 6.78
N LEU A 24 -7.45 -13.13 7.81
CA LEU A 24 -6.13 -13.10 8.43
C LEU A 24 -5.82 -14.38 9.24
N LEU A 25 -6.79 -14.85 10.03
CA LEU A 25 -6.63 -16.08 10.82
C LEU A 25 -6.63 -17.32 9.92
N GLY A 26 -7.50 -17.35 8.91
CA GLY A 26 -7.55 -18.43 7.92
C GLY A 26 -6.26 -18.52 7.11
N TYR A 27 -5.72 -17.40 6.66
CA TYR A 27 -4.42 -17.36 5.98
C TYR A 27 -3.27 -17.82 6.88
N TRP A 28 -3.22 -17.34 8.13
CA TRP A 28 -2.22 -17.78 9.11
C TRP A 28 -2.30 -19.27 9.39
N ALA A 29 -3.51 -19.81 9.64
CA ALA A 29 -3.72 -21.23 9.87
C ALA A 29 -3.32 -22.07 8.65
N ALA A 30 -3.67 -21.62 7.44
CA ALA A 30 -3.27 -22.31 6.21
C ALA A 30 -1.74 -22.38 6.08
N MET A 31 -1.05 -21.25 6.26
CA MET A 31 0.41 -21.17 6.13
C MET A 31 1.17 -21.96 7.21
N THR A 32 0.58 -22.16 8.39
CA THR A 32 1.24 -22.82 9.53
C THR A 32 0.87 -24.29 9.70
N LEU A 33 -0.35 -24.70 9.33
CA LEU A 33 -0.87 -26.04 9.61
C LEU A 33 -0.89 -26.95 8.37
N ILE A 34 -0.95 -26.41 7.16
CA ILE A 34 -1.00 -27.23 5.94
C ILE A 34 0.43 -27.64 5.58
N PRO A 35 0.75 -28.95 5.56
CA PRO A 35 2.08 -29.43 5.20
C PRO A 35 2.31 -29.28 3.70
N VAL A 36 3.44 -28.70 3.33
CA VAL A 36 3.91 -28.63 1.94
C VAL A 36 4.70 -29.91 1.62
N PRO A 37 4.40 -30.60 0.50
CA PRO A 37 5.15 -31.78 0.09
C PRO A 37 6.66 -31.50 0.01
N GLY A 38 7.45 -32.28 0.76
CA GLY A 38 8.92 -32.17 0.80
C GLY A 38 9.49 -31.27 1.90
N TYR A 39 8.68 -30.41 2.52
CA TYR A 39 9.17 -29.40 3.49
C TYR A 39 8.44 -29.41 4.84
N GLY A 40 7.22 -29.96 4.91
CA GLY A 40 6.42 -30.01 6.14
C GLY A 40 5.53 -28.78 6.33
N ALA A 41 4.94 -28.64 7.51
CA ALA A 41 4.03 -27.54 7.84
C ALA A 41 4.77 -26.39 8.53
N GLY A 42 4.41 -25.14 8.21
CA GLY A 42 4.93 -23.95 8.88
C GLY A 42 6.33 -23.51 8.46
N ASP A 43 6.91 -24.10 7.41
CA ASP A 43 8.16 -23.60 6.83
C ASP A 43 7.86 -22.38 5.94
N LEU A 44 8.27 -21.20 6.41
CA LEU A 44 8.09 -19.91 5.73
C LEU A 44 9.33 -19.48 4.93
N THR A 45 10.32 -20.37 4.77
CA THR A 45 11.48 -20.08 3.93
C THR A 45 11.08 -19.95 2.46
N PRO A 46 11.80 -19.13 1.67
CA PRO A 46 11.50 -18.93 0.26
C PRO A 46 11.44 -20.26 -0.49
N GLY A 47 10.34 -20.50 -1.22
CA GLY A 47 10.16 -21.72 -1.99
C GLY A 47 9.55 -22.90 -1.21
N HIS A 48 9.61 -22.92 0.12
CA HIS A 48 9.10 -24.02 0.94
C HIS A 48 7.66 -23.78 1.44
N SER A 49 7.25 -22.51 1.46
CA SER A 49 5.93 -22.11 1.96
C SER A 49 4.77 -22.56 1.07
N LEU A 50 3.58 -22.68 1.68
CA LEU A 50 2.35 -23.06 0.97
C LEU A 50 2.03 -22.11 -0.18
N ASP A 51 2.25 -20.81 0.02
CA ASP A 51 2.09 -19.78 -0.99
C ASP A 51 2.94 -20.06 -2.23
N SER A 52 4.25 -20.30 -2.02
CA SER A 52 5.18 -20.64 -3.10
C SER A 52 4.82 -21.95 -3.81
N PHE A 53 4.26 -22.92 -3.09
CA PHE A 53 3.80 -24.19 -3.66
C PHE A 53 2.57 -24.00 -4.55
N ILE A 54 1.59 -23.23 -4.10
CA ILE A 54 0.38 -22.91 -4.88
C ILE A 54 0.75 -22.12 -6.13
N ASP A 55 1.63 -21.12 -6.01
CA ASP A 55 2.08 -20.32 -7.14
C ASP A 55 2.75 -21.17 -8.22
N ARG A 56 3.58 -22.14 -7.84
CA ARG A 56 4.18 -23.11 -8.78
C ARG A 56 3.14 -24.01 -9.46
N MET A 57 2.07 -24.39 -8.76
CA MET A 57 1.00 -25.21 -9.33
C MET A 57 0.13 -24.42 -10.31
N VAL A 58 -0.19 -23.16 -9.99
CA VAL A 58 -1.14 -22.35 -10.76
C VAL A 58 -0.47 -21.64 -11.93
N ALA A 59 0.78 -21.19 -11.77
CA ALA A 59 1.51 -20.43 -12.78
C ALA A 59 2.93 -20.98 -13.03
N PRO A 60 3.07 -22.24 -13.46
CA PRO A 60 4.37 -22.82 -13.75
C PRO A 60 5.10 -21.99 -14.84
N GLY A 61 6.27 -21.46 -14.50
CA GLY A 61 7.16 -20.74 -15.44
C GLY A 61 6.89 -19.23 -15.62
N LYS A 62 5.98 -18.62 -14.85
CA LYS A 62 5.75 -17.15 -14.85
C LYS A 62 5.95 -16.49 -13.48
N LEU A 63 6.76 -17.11 -12.62
CA LEU A 63 7.03 -16.58 -11.29
C LEU A 63 7.97 -15.35 -11.38
N TYR A 64 7.70 -14.33 -10.56
CA TYR A 64 8.49 -13.10 -10.52
C TYR A 64 9.93 -13.34 -10.06
N ALA A 65 10.13 -14.32 -9.17
CA ALA A 65 11.43 -14.91 -8.85
C ALA A 65 11.37 -16.42 -9.13
N THR A 66 12.52 -17.09 -9.26
CA THR A 66 12.60 -18.52 -9.60
C THR A 66 11.70 -19.41 -8.71
N ASP A 67 11.47 -18.99 -7.46
CA ASP A 67 10.82 -19.82 -6.43
C ASP A 67 9.54 -19.22 -5.80
N TYR A 68 9.17 -17.96 -6.07
CA TYR A 68 7.98 -17.30 -5.49
C TYR A 68 7.45 -16.12 -6.34
N ASP A 69 6.15 -15.80 -6.23
CA ASP A 69 5.55 -14.60 -6.81
C ASP A 69 4.88 -13.73 -5.72
N PRO A 70 5.38 -12.51 -5.44
CA PRO A 70 4.77 -11.61 -4.46
C PRO A 70 3.34 -11.15 -4.82
N ASN A 71 2.88 -11.40 -6.05
CA ASN A 71 1.49 -11.18 -6.49
C ASN A 71 0.71 -12.49 -6.67
N GLY A 72 1.19 -13.59 -6.10
CA GLY A 72 0.51 -14.88 -6.09
C GLY A 72 -0.95 -14.76 -5.64
N LEU A 73 -1.80 -15.65 -6.13
CA LEU A 73 -3.23 -15.64 -5.80
C LEU A 73 -3.46 -15.79 -4.30
N PHE A 74 -2.56 -16.50 -3.62
CA PHE A 74 -2.66 -16.78 -2.19
C PHE A 74 -2.18 -15.59 -1.34
N ALA A 75 -1.04 -14.96 -1.69
CA ALA A 75 -0.57 -13.70 -1.12
C ALA A 75 -1.53 -12.50 -1.34
N SER A 76 -2.44 -12.61 -2.31
CA SER A 76 -3.48 -11.59 -2.54
C SER A 76 -4.61 -11.62 -1.50
N ILE A 77 -4.77 -12.71 -0.73
CA ILE A 77 -5.83 -12.87 0.28
C ILE A 77 -5.66 -11.84 1.42
N PRO A 78 -4.50 -11.72 2.08
CA PRO A 78 -4.31 -10.74 3.14
C PRO A 78 -4.42 -9.29 2.63
N SER A 79 -4.05 -9.05 1.37
CA SER A 79 -4.16 -7.73 0.73
C SER A 79 -5.61 -7.20 0.66
N ILE A 80 -6.62 -8.08 0.64
CA ILE A 80 -8.02 -7.69 0.73
C ILE A 80 -8.32 -6.92 2.03
N VAL A 81 -7.69 -7.30 3.13
CA VAL A 81 -7.89 -6.66 4.43
C VAL A 81 -7.41 -5.22 4.42
N ASN A 82 -6.30 -4.90 3.73
CA ASN A 82 -5.84 -3.52 3.56
C ASN A 82 -6.88 -2.66 2.84
N VAL A 83 -7.51 -3.20 1.79
CA VAL A 83 -8.57 -2.51 1.06
C VAL A 83 -9.79 -2.26 1.95
N LEU A 84 -10.24 -3.29 2.69
CA LEU A 84 -11.37 -3.17 3.62
C LEU A 84 -11.08 -2.16 4.74
N ALA A 85 -9.87 -2.17 5.30
CA ALA A 85 -9.44 -1.21 6.31
C ALA A 85 -9.46 0.22 5.76
N GLY A 86 -8.99 0.44 4.53
CA GLY A 86 -9.05 1.74 3.85
C GLY A 86 -10.49 2.24 3.64
N ILE A 87 -11.41 1.37 3.23
CA ILE A 87 -12.83 1.71 3.07
C ILE A 87 -13.43 2.12 4.42
N VAL A 88 -13.18 1.34 5.47
CA VAL A 88 -13.68 1.62 6.83
C VAL A 88 -13.12 2.94 7.36
N ALA A 89 -11.82 3.21 7.16
CA ALA A 89 -11.20 4.47 7.55
C ALA A 89 -11.79 5.68 6.79
N GLY A 90 -12.00 5.54 5.48
CA GLY A 90 -12.62 6.58 4.65
C GLY A 90 -14.06 6.89 5.05
N GLU A 91 -14.88 5.85 5.32
CA GLU A 91 -16.23 6.02 5.85
C GLU A 91 -16.22 6.69 7.23
N PHE A 92 -15.27 6.32 8.10
CA PHE A 92 -15.12 6.91 9.43
C PHE A 92 -14.77 8.40 9.37
N ILE A 93 -13.90 8.83 8.45
CA ILE A 93 -13.55 10.24 8.28
C ILE A 93 -14.75 11.06 7.79
N ARG A 94 -15.62 10.48 6.95
CA ARG A 94 -16.81 11.16 6.39
C ARG A 94 -17.95 11.35 7.39
N ARG A 95 -17.90 10.70 8.55
CA ARG A 95 -18.91 10.83 9.61
C ARG A 95 -19.02 12.26 10.13
N SER A 96 -20.22 12.81 10.22
CA SER A 96 -20.48 14.14 10.76
C SER A 96 -20.76 14.15 12.27
N ASP A 97 -20.98 12.99 12.88
CA ASP A 97 -21.29 12.82 14.30
C ASP A 97 -20.08 12.98 15.24
N LYS A 98 -18.87 13.18 14.70
CA LYS A 98 -17.63 13.29 15.48
C LYS A 98 -16.82 14.52 15.10
N SER A 99 -16.25 15.17 16.10
CA SER A 99 -15.35 16.31 15.87
C SER A 99 -14.03 15.85 15.22
N GLY A 100 -13.30 16.80 14.60
CA GLY A 100 -12.01 16.52 13.96
C GLY A 100 -11.02 15.86 14.92
N TYR A 101 -10.84 16.42 16.12
CA TYR A 101 -9.95 15.86 17.15
C TYR A 101 -10.38 14.46 17.62
N GLN A 102 -11.68 14.20 17.74
CA GLN A 102 -12.18 12.86 18.09
C GLN A 102 -11.84 11.83 17.01
N LYS A 103 -11.95 12.21 15.73
CA LYS A 103 -11.56 11.34 14.62
C LYS A 103 -10.07 11.02 14.67
N VAL A 104 -9.23 12.03 14.88
CA VAL A 104 -7.77 11.87 15.05
C VAL A 104 -7.48 10.90 16.19
N GLY A 105 -8.05 11.13 17.38
CA GLY A 105 -7.82 10.29 18.55
C GLY A 105 -8.23 8.83 18.32
N VAL A 106 -9.40 8.59 17.73
CA VAL A 106 -9.86 7.23 17.41
C VAL A 106 -8.94 6.56 16.39
N MET A 107 -8.60 7.23 15.29
CA MET A 107 -7.71 6.65 14.27
C MET A 107 -6.32 6.35 14.84
N PHE A 108 -5.79 7.22 15.68
CA PHE A 108 -4.48 7.02 16.32
C PHE A 108 -4.51 5.83 17.29
N ILE A 109 -5.51 5.74 18.17
CA ILE A 109 -5.65 4.63 19.12
C ILE A 109 -5.85 3.31 18.39
N VAL A 110 -6.77 3.26 17.42
CA VAL A 110 -7.02 2.04 16.63
C VAL A 110 -5.77 1.65 15.85
N GLY A 111 -5.07 2.62 15.25
CA GLY A 111 -3.80 2.40 14.56
C GLY A 111 -2.72 1.83 15.48
N ALA A 112 -2.53 2.41 16.67
CA ALA A 112 -1.57 1.94 17.66
C ALA A 112 -1.89 0.54 18.19
N VAL A 113 -3.17 0.25 18.48
CA VAL A 113 -3.61 -1.09 18.90
C VAL A 113 -3.38 -2.11 17.78
N THR A 114 -3.75 -1.79 16.54
CA THR A 114 -3.57 -2.68 15.38
C THR A 114 -2.08 -2.95 15.13
N LEU A 115 -1.25 -1.92 15.23
CA LEU A 115 0.20 -2.04 15.13
C LEU A 115 0.75 -2.94 16.24
N GLY A 116 0.33 -2.73 17.49
CA GLY A 116 0.71 -3.57 18.62
C GLY A 116 0.34 -5.04 18.39
N VAL A 117 -0.89 -5.31 17.94
CA VAL A 117 -1.32 -6.68 17.59
C VAL A 117 -0.44 -7.28 16.50
N GLY A 118 -0.09 -6.53 15.46
CA GLY A 118 0.81 -7.00 14.42
C GLY A 118 2.21 -7.35 14.93
N GLN A 119 2.76 -6.53 15.83
CA GLN A 119 4.06 -6.76 16.46
C GLN A 119 4.05 -7.96 17.42
N PHE A 120 2.97 -8.17 18.18
CA PHE A 120 2.85 -9.37 19.02
C PHE A 120 2.65 -10.64 18.18
N TRP A 121 1.92 -10.54 17.06
CA TRP A 121 1.73 -11.67 16.16
C TRP A 121 3.02 -12.07 15.43
N ASP A 122 4.01 -11.17 15.30
CA ASP A 122 5.34 -11.48 14.76
C ASP A 122 5.99 -12.71 15.41
N ILE A 123 5.74 -12.92 16.72
CA ILE A 123 6.26 -14.06 17.49
C ILE A 123 5.78 -15.40 16.92
N ALA A 124 4.51 -15.48 16.49
CA ALA A 124 3.88 -16.70 15.99
C ALA A 124 3.79 -16.74 14.45
N PHE A 125 3.86 -15.59 13.79
CA PHE A 125 3.86 -15.46 12.35
C PHE A 125 4.73 -14.26 11.94
N PRO A 126 5.99 -14.49 11.55
CA PRO A 126 6.95 -13.42 11.29
C PRO A 126 6.46 -12.41 10.26
N ILE A 127 6.72 -11.13 10.52
CA ILE A 127 6.42 -10.00 9.65
C ILE A 127 7.23 -10.16 8.36
N ASN A 128 6.56 -10.69 7.34
CA ASN A 128 7.16 -10.94 6.04
C ASN A 128 6.33 -10.26 4.94
N LYS A 129 6.97 -9.25 4.31
CA LYS A 129 6.41 -8.48 3.20
C LYS A 129 6.23 -9.32 1.93
N LYS A 130 7.12 -10.28 1.66
CA LYS A 130 7.09 -11.07 0.43
C LYS A 130 5.89 -12.03 0.41
N LEU A 131 5.56 -12.58 1.58
CA LEU A 131 4.42 -13.50 1.78
C LEU A 131 3.14 -12.77 2.20
N TRP A 132 3.14 -11.43 2.28
CA TRP A 132 1.97 -10.66 2.74
C TRP A 132 1.36 -11.20 4.05
N THR A 133 2.20 -11.62 4.99
CA THR A 133 1.79 -12.24 6.26
C THR A 133 0.76 -11.41 7.03
N SER A 134 -0.12 -12.08 7.78
CA SER A 134 -1.17 -11.44 8.57
C SER A 134 -0.62 -10.42 9.57
N SER A 135 0.52 -10.71 10.19
CA SER A 135 1.27 -9.79 11.06
C SER A 135 1.74 -8.55 10.30
N PHE A 136 2.30 -8.72 9.10
CA PHE A 136 2.68 -7.62 8.21
C PHE A 136 1.48 -6.74 7.85
N VAL A 137 0.33 -7.33 7.51
CA VAL A 137 -0.90 -6.57 7.20
C VAL A 137 -1.36 -5.73 8.40
N MET A 138 -1.35 -6.29 9.61
CA MET A 138 -1.72 -5.55 10.82
C MET A 138 -0.78 -4.35 11.06
N VAL A 139 0.53 -4.54 10.87
CA VAL A 139 1.51 -3.45 10.99
C VAL A 139 1.30 -2.38 9.91
N THR A 140 1.04 -2.74 8.66
CA THR A 140 0.81 -1.77 7.57
C THR A 140 -0.49 -0.98 7.75
N VAL A 141 -1.57 -1.64 8.21
CA VAL A 141 -2.84 -0.97 8.55
C VAL A 141 -2.63 -0.02 9.73
N GLY A 142 -1.92 -0.48 10.78
CA GLY A 142 -1.63 0.34 11.95
C GLY A 142 -0.89 1.63 11.61
N TRP A 143 0.22 1.52 10.86
CA TRP A 143 0.97 2.70 10.40
C TRP A 143 0.15 3.60 9.48
N SER A 144 -0.64 3.03 8.59
CA SER A 144 -1.49 3.79 7.67
C SER A 144 -2.56 4.59 8.42
N LEU A 145 -3.18 4.04 9.47
CA LEU A 145 -4.13 4.76 10.33
C LEU A 145 -3.48 5.88 11.14
N ILE A 146 -2.28 5.65 11.68
CA ILE A 146 -1.53 6.68 12.42
C ILE A 146 -1.16 7.83 11.49
N LEU A 147 -0.59 7.54 10.31
CA LEU A 147 -0.24 8.56 9.33
C LEU A 147 -1.47 9.31 8.81
N LEU A 148 -2.58 8.59 8.58
CA LEU A 148 -3.85 9.20 8.19
C LEU A 148 -4.38 10.13 9.29
N ALA A 149 -4.28 9.75 10.57
CA ALA A 149 -4.65 10.59 11.69
C ALA A 149 -3.80 11.87 11.75
N LEU A 150 -2.49 11.76 11.53
CA LEU A 150 -1.57 12.90 11.50
C LEU A 150 -1.87 13.84 10.34
N PHE A 151 -2.07 13.33 9.12
CA PHE A 151 -2.40 14.17 7.97
C PHE A 151 -3.76 14.83 8.11
N TYR A 152 -4.77 14.10 8.63
CA TYR A 152 -6.08 14.67 8.91
C TYR A 152 -6.00 15.78 9.97
N LEU A 153 -5.19 15.60 11.03
CA LEU A 153 -4.95 16.65 12.02
C LEU A 153 -4.34 17.90 11.38
N VAL A 154 -3.28 17.76 10.58
CA VAL A 154 -2.56 18.90 10.00
C VAL A 154 -3.39 19.63 8.92
N ILE A 155 -4.09 18.89 8.06
CA ILE A 155 -4.74 19.43 6.85
C ILE A 155 -6.18 19.86 7.13
N ASP A 156 -6.95 19.04 7.85
CA ASP A 156 -8.39 19.24 8.07
C ASP A 156 -8.68 19.94 9.39
N VAL A 157 -7.90 19.70 10.45
CA VAL A 157 -8.14 20.28 11.78
C VAL A 157 -7.35 21.57 12.01
N TRP A 158 -6.04 21.58 11.70
CA TRP A 158 -5.20 22.77 11.81
C TRP A 158 -5.21 23.65 10.55
N GLU A 159 -5.81 23.16 9.47
CA GLU A 159 -5.94 23.88 8.19
C GLU A 159 -4.61 24.32 7.55
N ILE A 160 -3.50 23.65 7.89
CA ILE A 160 -2.19 23.94 7.33
C ILE A 160 -2.07 23.20 5.99
N ARG A 161 -2.54 23.83 4.91
CA ARG A 161 -2.68 23.20 3.58
C ARG A 161 -1.58 23.53 2.58
N ALA A 162 -0.77 24.57 2.84
CA ALA A 162 0.19 25.08 1.86
C ALA A 162 1.24 24.05 1.43
N TRP A 163 1.78 23.27 2.38
CA TRP A 163 2.77 22.21 2.09
C TRP A 163 2.12 21.01 1.38
N ALA A 164 0.86 20.70 1.69
CA ALA A 164 0.12 19.59 1.10
C ALA A 164 -0.12 19.81 -0.41
N PHE A 165 -0.14 21.07 -0.86
CA PHE A 165 -0.34 21.42 -2.27
C PHE A 165 0.63 20.70 -3.22
N MET A 166 1.90 20.60 -2.83
CA MET A 166 2.92 19.89 -3.63
C MET A 166 2.54 18.42 -3.85
N PHE A 167 2.02 17.76 -2.82
CA PHE A 167 1.57 16.37 -2.88
C PHE A 167 0.24 16.22 -3.62
N VAL A 168 -0.67 17.18 -3.49
CA VAL A 168 -1.95 17.19 -4.22
C VAL A 168 -1.72 17.22 -5.72
N VAL A 169 -0.82 18.07 -6.22
CA VAL A 169 -0.51 18.16 -7.66
C VAL A 169 -0.06 16.80 -8.22
N ILE A 170 0.80 16.09 -7.47
CA ILE A 170 1.28 14.77 -7.87
C ILE A 170 0.17 13.71 -7.75
N GLY A 171 -0.53 13.71 -6.62
CA GLY A 171 -1.55 12.72 -6.26
C GLY A 171 -2.84 12.80 -7.08
N MET A 172 -3.10 13.91 -7.77
CA MET A 172 -4.25 14.04 -8.68
C MET A 172 -4.04 13.38 -10.04
N ASN A 173 -2.79 13.13 -10.45
CA ASN A 173 -2.43 12.49 -11.73
C ASN A 173 -1.33 11.41 -11.62
N PRO A 174 -1.39 10.47 -10.64
CA PRO A 174 -0.31 9.53 -10.36
C PRO A 174 -0.14 8.48 -11.46
N LEU A 175 -1.25 8.03 -12.07
CA LEU A 175 -1.20 7.06 -13.17
C LEU A 175 -0.56 7.68 -14.42
N LEU A 176 -0.92 8.92 -14.73
CA LEU A 176 -0.37 9.62 -15.89
C LEU A 176 1.14 9.77 -15.77
N ILE A 177 1.66 10.19 -14.62
CA ILE A 177 3.11 10.32 -14.46
C ILE A 177 3.82 8.96 -14.48
N TYR A 178 3.19 7.91 -13.95
CA TYR A 178 3.71 6.55 -14.01
C TYR A 178 3.79 6.00 -15.44
N VAL A 179 2.81 6.31 -16.30
CA VAL A 179 2.84 5.93 -17.71
C VAL A 179 3.79 6.83 -18.50
N ALA A 180 3.75 8.15 -18.27
CA ALA A 180 4.54 9.14 -18.96
C ALA A 180 6.05 8.87 -18.88
N GLN A 181 6.58 8.41 -17.74
CA GLN A 181 8.00 8.07 -17.58
C GLN A 181 8.48 6.91 -18.48
N HIS A 182 7.57 6.10 -19.04
CA HIS A 182 7.94 5.05 -19.99
C HIS A 182 8.03 5.58 -21.43
N PHE A 183 7.35 6.68 -21.74
CA PHE A 183 7.31 7.28 -23.08
C PHE A 183 8.18 8.53 -23.21
N ILE A 184 8.42 9.23 -22.09
CA ILE A 184 9.20 10.46 -22.03
C ILE A 184 10.49 10.15 -21.28
N ALA A 185 11.61 10.29 -21.98
CA ALA A 185 12.95 10.14 -21.43
C ALA A 185 13.35 11.39 -20.61
N PHE A 186 12.70 11.60 -19.46
CA PHE A 186 12.92 12.76 -18.60
C PHE A 186 14.40 12.96 -18.22
N ARG A 187 15.15 11.85 -18.07
CA ARG A 187 16.57 11.88 -17.72
C ARG A 187 17.43 12.45 -18.84
N ASP A 188 17.23 11.98 -20.06
CA ASP A 188 17.99 12.44 -21.23
C ASP A 188 17.73 13.92 -21.51
N ILE A 189 16.47 14.36 -21.34
CA ILE A 189 16.11 15.77 -21.45
C ILE A 189 16.79 16.60 -20.34
N ALA A 190 16.85 16.10 -19.11
CA ALA A 190 17.55 16.78 -18.02
C ALA A 190 19.06 16.91 -18.29
N HIS A 191 19.71 15.89 -18.86
CA HIS A 191 21.11 15.95 -19.29
C HIS A 191 21.33 16.98 -20.40
N LEU A 192 20.42 17.05 -21.39
CA LEU A 192 20.48 18.05 -22.45
C LEU A 192 20.38 19.48 -21.90
N ILE A 193 19.45 19.73 -20.96
CA ILE A 193 19.26 21.06 -20.36
C ILE A 193 20.51 21.50 -19.59
N LEU A 194 21.13 20.59 -18.85
CA LEU A 194 22.27 20.89 -18.00
C LEU A 194 23.61 20.99 -18.75
N HIS A 195 23.63 20.67 -20.06
CA HIS A 195 24.82 20.76 -20.93
C HIS A 195 26.10 20.19 -20.30
N SER A 196 25.98 19.09 -19.54
CA SER A 196 27.07 18.60 -18.71
C SER A 196 27.13 17.08 -18.73
N GLU A 197 28.35 16.59 -19.00
CA GLU A 197 28.77 15.19 -18.98
C GLU A 197 29.48 14.81 -17.66
N ASP A 198 29.62 15.74 -16.70
CA ASP A 198 30.50 15.53 -15.54
C ASP A 198 29.76 14.95 -14.31
N ASP A 199 30.22 13.78 -13.85
CA ASP A 199 29.43 12.78 -13.11
C ASP A 199 29.34 13.02 -11.59
N LYS A 200 30.09 14.01 -11.04
CA LYS A 200 30.34 14.08 -9.58
C LYS A 200 29.54 15.11 -8.78
N LEU A 201 28.98 16.14 -9.42
CA LEU A 201 28.02 17.10 -8.81
C LEU A 201 26.62 17.00 -9.43
N HIS A 202 26.49 16.18 -10.48
CA HIS A 202 25.30 16.05 -11.31
C HIS A 202 24.13 15.24 -10.74
N PRO A 203 24.31 14.15 -9.96
CA PRO A 203 23.19 13.25 -9.67
C PRO A 203 22.02 13.95 -8.98
N LEU A 204 22.31 14.73 -7.94
CA LEU A 204 21.27 15.44 -7.19
C LEU A 204 20.61 16.57 -8.02
N ILE A 205 21.39 17.27 -8.85
CA ILE A 205 20.86 18.33 -9.73
C ILE A 205 19.96 17.73 -10.82
N ILE A 206 20.38 16.62 -11.42
CA ILE A 206 19.57 15.88 -12.41
C ILE A 206 18.25 15.43 -11.77
N GLU A 207 18.27 14.86 -10.56
CA GLU A 207 17.06 14.45 -9.86
C GLU A 207 16.12 15.64 -9.57
N ILE A 208 16.67 16.79 -9.16
CA ILE A 208 15.89 18.02 -8.94
C ILE A 208 15.26 18.52 -10.24
N VAL A 209 16.02 18.55 -11.34
CA VAL A 209 15.52 18.99 -12.65
C VAL A 209 14.44 18.03 -13.15
N MET A 210 14.68 16.72 -13.09
CA MET A 210 13.69 15.71 -13.46
C MET A 210 12.43 15.82 -12.60
N PHE A 211 12.57 15.98 -11.29
CA PHE A 211 11.43 16.19 -10.40
C PHE A 211 10.65 17.46 -10.77
N SER A 212 11.36 18.56 -11.03
CA SER A 212 10.75 19.84 -11.41
C SER A 212 10.02 19.76 -12.75
N MET A 213 10.57 19.04 -13.72
CA MET A 213 9.92 18.77 -15.01
C MET A 213 8.64 17.96 -14.83
N LYS A 214 8.72 16.84 -14.11
CA LYS A 214 7.56 15.99 -13.80
C LYS A 214 6.49 16.76 -13.05
N TRP A 215 6.89 17.54 -12.04
CA TRP A 215 5.98 18.37 -11.26
C TRP A 215 5.32 19.46 -12.10
N SER A 216 6.09 20.14 -12.96
CA SER A 216 5.56 21.18 -13.85
C SER A 216 4.53 20.63 -14.84
N LEU A 217 4.77 19.44 -15.40
CA LEU A 217 3.81 18.73 -16.24
C LEU A 217 2.52 18.45 -15.46
N LEU A 218 2.64 17.90 -14.25
CA LEU A 218 1.47 17.60 -13.41
C LEU A 218 0.73 18.86 -12.96
N TYR A 219 1.46 19.94 -12.68
CA TYR A 219 0.90 21.24 -12.33
C TYR A 219 0.14 21.86 -13.50
N TYR A 220 0.67 21.75 -14.72
CA TYR A 220 -0.04 22.16 -15.94
C TYR A 220 -1.36 21.40 -16.10
N LEU A 221 -1.35 20.07 -15.91
CA LEU A 221 -2.57 19.26 -15.96
C LEU A 221 -3.57 19.63 -14.85
N TYR A 222 -3.06 19.86 -13.64
CA TYR A 222 -3.86 20.31 -12.50
C TYR A 222 -4.54 21.66 -12.77
N ARG A 223 -3.81 22.65 -13.30
CA ARG A 223 -4.34 23.98 -13.67
C ARG A 223 -5.43 23.90 -14.74
N ASN A 224 -5.28 22.97 -15.69
CA ASN A 224 -6.26 22.74 -16.76
C ASN A 224 -7.40 21.78 -16.37
N LYS A 225 -7.44 21.31 -15.11
CA LYS A 225 -8.42 20.33 -14.59
C LYS A 225 -8.47 19.03 -15.41
N ILE A 226 -7.36 18.64 -16.02
CA ILE A 226 -7.24 17.38 -16.76
C ILE A 226 -6.83 16.31 -15.75
N PHE A 227 -7.76 15.39 -15.46
CA PHE A 227 -7.55 14.28 -14.53
C PHE A 227 -7.85 12.97 -15.24
N TRP A 228 -6.81 12.17 -15.46
CA TRP A 228 -6.98 10.84 -16.05
C TRP A 228 -7.49 9.88 -14.97
N ARG A 229 -8.76 9.48 -15.12
CA ARG A 229 -9.42 8.46 -14.29
C ARG A 229 -9.81 7.32 -15.22
N LEU A 230 -9.27 6.13 -14.96
CA LEU A 230 -9.72 4.86 -15.55
C LEU A 230 -10.75 4.21 -14.62
#